data_AF-A0A231PL67-F1
#
_entry.id   AF-A0A231PL67-F1
#
_cell.length_a   1.000
_cell.length_b   1.000
_cell.length_c   1.000
_cell.angle_alpha   90.00
_cell.angle_beta   90.00
_cell.angle_gamma   90.00
#
_symmetry.space_group_name_H-M   'P 1'
#
loop_
_entity.id
_entity.type
_entity.pdbx_description
1 polymer ?
#
loop_
_entity_poly.entity_id
_entity_poly.type
_entity_poly.pdbx_seq_one_letter_code
_entity_poly.pdbx_strand_id
1 'polypeptide(L)'
;MPSLFRRHPTRTITDTVNGIPVDYDIPDTTPAPPRLPFNLDSLLRKALFTAAILMTIGAIVWGTVAIGSMLSLLAPAWAAYLVAGVFDAGWAACLVAEWLLRYDSNRAELPRRAGIAMLAVSVAAIILHGHRDNALLVGIVGALVSVAAKGVWAIGMHTIRIKLDPKYEAYLRALQQQAGTEMALALGERDRLLAEERTVGVRLALEARRPAAPPVVEPVNRPADRTVDRPEPQPVQAADQPVDQIETTPEPVLIQATGRAVDRPVRPEDQVDELFRRLRNGDHITKKGAATILGVPESTAYRRLKDAESKLHQYR
;
A
#
# COMPACT_ATOMS: atom_id res chain seq x y z
N MET A 1 19.52 21.06 12.26
CA MET A 1 19.70 20.94 10.80
C MET A 1 20.40 22.19 10.30
N PRO A 2 21.60 22.11 9.71
CA PRO A 2 22.27 23.29 9.15
C PRO A 2 21.48 23.78 7.92
N SER A 3 21.30 25.09 7.82
CA SER A 3 20.57 25.74 6.73
C SER A 3 21.23 25.47 5.39
N LEU A 4 20.57 24.72 4.50
CA LEU A 4 21.00 24.41 3.13
C LEU A 4 21.05 25.65 2.19
N PHE A 5 20.86 26.86 2.71
CA PHE A 5 20.86 28.11 1.95
C PHE A 5 21.74 29.18 2.61
N ARG A 6 22.99 28.83 2.93
CA ARG A 6 24.01 29.87 3.16
C ARG A 6 24.35 30.43 1.78
N ARG A 7 23.94 31.67 1.48
CA ARG A 7 24.46 32.38 0.30
C ARG A 7 25.99 32.33 0.39
N HIS A 8 26.64 31.80 -0.63
CA HIS A 8 28.07 32.00 -0.77
C HIS A 8 28.31 33.48 -1.07
N PRO A 9 29.22 34.15 -0.35
CA PRO A 9 29.47 35.59 -0.53
C PRO A 9 30.00 35.93 -1.92
N THR A 10 30.42 34.92 -2.67
CA THR A 10 30.89 35.00 -4.05
C THR A 10 30.03 34.14 -4.96
N ARG A 11 29.80 34.65 -6.18
CA ARG A 11 29.23 33.89 -7.29
C ARG A 11 30.34 33.68 -8.31
N THR A 12 30.69 32.42 -8.56
CA THR A 12 31.59 32.06 -9.65
C THR A 12 30.84 32.19 -10.96
N ILE A 13 31.35 33.03 -11.87
CA ILE A 13 30.83 33.18 -13.22
C ILE A 13 31.91 32.69 -14.18
N THR A 14 31.55 31.73 -15.02
CA THR A 14 32.37 31.30 -16.15
C THR A 14 32.06 32.22 -17.31
N ASP A 15 33.05 33.02 -17.72
CA ASP A 15 32.95 33.92 -18.87
C ASP A 15 34.09 33.65 -19.85
N THR A 16 33.90 34.00 -21.11
CA THR A 16 34.92 33.84 -22.14
C THR A 16 35.57 35.17 -22.45
N VAL A 17 36.77 35.38 -21.92
CA VAL A 17 37.57 36.59 -22.21
C VAL A 17 38.60 36.23 -23.28
N ASN A 18 38.50 36.87 -24.45
CA ASN A 18 39.37 36.62 -25.60
C ASN A 18 39.41 35.14 -26.06
N GLY A 19 38.28 34.44 -25.97
CA GLY A 19 38.16 33.04 -26.41
C GLY A 19 38.74 32.01 -25.45
N ILE A 20 39.25 32.43 -24.29
CA ILE A 20 39.70 31.55 -23.21
C ILE A 20 38.62 31.56 -22.12
N PRO A 21 38.11 30.40 -21.69
CA PRO A 21 37.19 30.34 -20.56
C PRO A 21 37.97 30.69 -19.29
N VAL A 22 37.51 31.72 -18.58
CA VAL A 22 38.08 32.17 -17.32
C VAL A 22 36.97 32.21 -16.28
N ASP A 23 37.20 31.54 -15.15
CA ASP A 23 36.32 31.61 -13.99
C ASP A 23 36.82 32.73 -13.07
N TYR A 24 35.93 33.65 -12.72
CA TYR A 24 36.22 34.65 -11.69
C TYR A 24 35.06 34.79 -10.72
N ASP A 25 35.41 35.00 -9.45
CA ASP A 25 34.48 35.16 -8.34
C ASP A 25 34.11 36.64 -8.19
N ILE A 26 32.83 36.95 -8.39
CA ILE A 26 32.30 38.30 -8.16
C ILE A 26 31.57 38.32 -6.81
N PRO A 27 31.76 39.35 -5.97
CA PRO A 27 30.96 39.52 -4.76
C PRO A 27 29.48 39.65 -5.12
N ASP A 28 28.62 38.85 -4.48
CA ASP A 28 27.17 38.91 -4.68
C ASP A 28 26.60 40.17 -3.99
N THR A 29 26.53 41.28 -4.73
CA THR A 29 25.97 42.56 -4.27
C THR A 29 24.46 42.63 -4.41
N THR A 30 23.77 41.54 -4.79
CA THR A 30 22.31 41.58 -4.90
C THR A 30 21.70 41.80 -3.51
N PRO A 31 20.89 42.87 -3.32
CA PRO A 31 20.27 43.13 -2.02
C PRO A 31 19.46 41.90 -1.64
N ALA A 32 19.68 41.42 -0.41
CA ALA A 32 18.89 40.31 0.11
C ALA A 32 17.40 40.71 -0.01
N PRO A 33 16.53 39.83 -0.55
CA PRO A 33 15.11 40.15 -0.63
C PRO A 33 14.62 40.53 0.77
N PRO A 34 13.77 41.57 0.92
CA PRO A 34 13.31 42.02 2.21
C PRO A 34 12.71 40.83 2.97
N ARG A 35 13.37 40.43 4.06
CA ARG A 35 12.86 39.36 4.92
C ARG A 35 11.69 39.97 5.67
N LEU A 36 10.46 39.68 5.25
CA LEU A 36 9.30 40.00 6.08
C LEU A 36 9.55 39.34 7.46
N PRO A 37 9.40 40.08 8.57
CA PRO A 37 9.67 39.56 9.90
C PRO A 37 8.73 38.41 10.30
N PHE A 38 7.64 38.22 9.55
CA PHE A 38 6.64 37.19 9.77
C PHE A 38 6.49 36.28 8.54
N ASN A 39 6.46 34.97 8.78
CA ASN A 39 6.06 33.98 7.79
C ASN A 39 4.54 34.05 7.58
N LEU A 40 4.05 35.09 6.91
CA LEU A 40 2.63 35.30 6.61
C LEU A 40 2.00 34.05 6.00
N ASP A 41 2.70 33.39 5.08
CA ASP A 41 2.21 32.15 4.44
C ASP A 41 1.94 31.03 5.45
N SER A 42 2.79 30.89 6.47
CA SER A 42 2.61 29.89 7.51
C SER A 42 1.45 30.24 8.44
N LEU A 43 1.25 31.54 8.70
CA LEU A 43 0.17 32.05 9.55
C LEU A 43 -1.18 31.92 8.84
N LEU A 44 -1.27 32.35 7.57
CA LEU A 44 -2.47 32.20 6.74
C LEU A 44 -2.84 30.73 6.56
N ARG A 45 -1.87 29.85 6.35
CA ARG A 45 -2.11 28.41 6.23
C ARG A 45 -2.66 27.83 7.54
N LYS A 46 -2.06 28.17 8.68
CA LYS A 46 -2.58 27.75 9.99
C LYS A 46 -3.99 28.26 10.20
N ALA A 47 -4.25 29.55 9.95
CA ALA A 47 -5.57 30.14 10.07
C ALA A 47 -6.61 29.44 9.18
N LEU A 48 -6.26 29.11 7.93
CA LEU A 48 -7.13 28.37 7.01
C LEU A 48 -7.48 26.98 7.57
N PHE A 49 -6.51 26.22 8.08
CA PHE A 49 -6.78 24.91 8.68
C PHE A 49 -7.58 25.01 9.97
N THR A 50 -7.27 25.99 10.82
CA THR A 50 -8.05 26.23 12.04
C THR A 50 -9.50 26.56 11.70
N ALA A 51 -9.75 27.41 10.71
CA ALA A 51 -11.09 27.72 10.22
C ALA A 51 -11.78 26.49 9.64
N ALA A 52 -11.08 25.67 8.84
CA ALA A 52 -11.60 24.43 8.29
C ALA A 52 -12.05 23.47 9.40
N ILE A 53 -11.23 23.28 10.43
CA ILE A 53 -11.52 22.41 11.58
C ILE A 53 -12.74 22.93 12.34
N LEU A 54 -12.80 24.23 12.65
CA LEU A 54 -13.94 24.82 13.36
C LEU A 54 -15.24 24.70 12.57
N MET A 55 -15.20 24.95 11.25
CA MET A 55 -16.35 24.74 10.37
C MET A 55 -16.78 23.27 10.33
N THR A 56 -15.83 22.33 10.27
CA THR A 56 -16.13 20.89 10.32
C THR A 56 -16.80 20.50 11.64
N ILE A 57 -16.31 20.99 12.78
CA ILE A 57 -16.94 20.74 14.10
C ILE A 57 -18.36 21.28 14.13
N GLY A 58 -18.58 22.53 13.69
CA GLY A 58 -19.91 23.12 13.62
C GLY A 58 -20.86 22.33 12.72
N ALA A 59 -20.37 21.89 11.55
CA ALA A 59 -21.13 21.07 10.61
C ALA A 59 -21.51 19.71 11.21
N ILE A 60 -20.59 19.06 11.94
CA ILE A 60 -20.85 17.78 12.64
C ILE A 60 -21.90 17.97 13.73
N VAL A 61 -21.74 18.97 14.61
CA VAL A 61 -22.71 19.21 15.69
C VAL A 61 -24.12 19.44 15.12
N TRP A 62 -24.22 20.28 14.08
CA TRP A 62 -25.50 20.57 13.45
C TRP A 62 -26.08 19.37 12.68
N GLY A 63 -25.24 18.65 11.94
CA GLY A 63 -25.61 17.44 11.20
C GLY A 63 -26.12 16.34 12.12
N THR A 64 -25.41 16.09 13.22
CA THR A 64 -25.79 15.13 14.26
C THR A 64 -27.15 15.49 14.87
N VAL A 65 -27.42 16.77 15.14
CA VAL A 65 -28.71 17.22 15.66
C VAL A 65 -29.84 16.96 14.66
N ALA A 66 -29.66 17.34 13.40
CA ALA A 66 -30.68 17.20 12.36
C ALA A 66 -31.00 15.72 12.06
N ILE A 67 -29.97 14.90 11.84
CA ILE A 67 -30.11 13.47 11.55
C ILE A 67 -30.65 12.74 12.78
N GLY A 68 -30.08 12.99 13.96
CA GLY A 68 -30.52 12.35 15.20
C GLY A 68 -31.97 12.67 15.55
N SER A 69 -32.41 13.91 15.36
CA SER A 69 -33.82 14.31 15.55
C SER A 69 -34.75 13.53 14.62
N MET A 70 -34.40 13.38 13.34
CA MET A 70 -35.22 12.60 12.40
C MET A 70 -35.26 11.12 12.76
N LEU A 71 -34.13 10.51 13.12
CA LEU A 71 -34.07 9.09 13.49
C LEU A 71 -34.80 8.81 14.82
N SER A 72 -34.86 9.79 15.73
CA SER A 72 -35.56 9.66 17.01
C SER A 72 -37.07 9.44 16.87
N LEU A 73 -37.62 9.63 15.67
CA LEU A 73 -39.01 9.29 15.34
C LEU A 73 -39.25 7.77 15.22
N LEU A 74 -38.21 6.98 14.94
CA LEU A 74 -38.31 5.54 14.74
C LEU A 74 -37.55 4.72 15.80
N ALA A 75 -36.63 5.35 16.53
CA ALA A 75 -35.77 4.68 17.50
C ALA A 75 -35.60 5.50 18.78
N PRO A 76 -35.17 4.89 19.90
CA PRO A 76 -34.85 5.62 21.13
C PRO A 76 -33.84 6.74 20.86
N ALA A 77 -34.08 7.93 21.42
CA ALA A 77 -33.30 9.13 21.13
C ALA A 77 -31.78 8.91 21.28
N TRP A 78 -31.34 8.24 22.35
CA TRP A 78 -29.91 7.96 22.57
C TRP A 78 -29.27 7.17 21.41
N ALA A 79 -29.98 6.19 20.85
CA ALA A 79 -29.49 5.37 19.74
C ALA A 79 -29.48 6.18 18.43
N ALA A 80 -30.52 6.99 18.20
CA ALA A 80 -30.61 7.86 17.04
C ALA A 80 -29.44 8.86 16.94
N TYR A 81 -29.08 9.52 18.05
CA TYR A 81 -27.94 10.44 18.10
C TYR A 81 -26.59 9.72 17.97
N LEU A 82 -26.45 8.49 18.51
CA LEU A 82 -25.24 7.69 18.30
C LEU A 82 -25.04 7.33 16.82
N VAL A 83 -26.09 6.88 16.14
CA VAL A 83 -26.03 6.54 14.71
C VAL A 83 -25.70 7.79 13.88
N ALA A 84 -26.31 8.94 14.19
CA ALA A 84 -25.98 10.21 13.55
C ALA A 84 -24.49 10.59 13.75
N GLY A 85 -23.97 10.43 14.97
CA GLY A 85 -22.55 10.67 15.26
C GLY A 85 -21.60 9.73 14.51
N VAL A 86 -21.95 8.44 14.37
CA VAL A 86 -21.17 7.47 13.57
C VAL A 86 -21.13 7.88 12.09
N PHE A 87 -22.25 8.36 11.56
CA PHE A 87 -22.32 8.86 10.19
C PHE A 87 -21.39 10.07 9.99
N ASP A 88 -21.43 11.05 10.89
CA ASP A 88 -20.54 12.22 10.85
C ASP A 88 -19.07 11.85 11.03
N ALA A 89 -18.76 10.87 11.89
CA ALA A 89 -17.41 10.33 12.05
C ALA A 89 -16.92 9.66 10.75
N GLY A 90 -17.80 8.97 10.03
CA GLY A 90 -17.51 8.41 8.70
C GLY A 90 -17.17 9.49 7.68
N TRP A 91 -17.91 10.59 7.67
CA TRP A 91 -17.62 11.74 6.80
C TRP A 91 -16.28 12.41 7.17
N ALA A 92 -16.02 12.62 8.46
CA ALA A 92 -14.74 13.15 8.94
C ALA A 92 -13.57 12.23 8.59
N ALA A 93 -13.74 10.90 8.68
CA ALA A 93 -12.74 9.92 8.27
C ALA A 93 -12.44 10.00 6.77
N CYS A 94 -13.45 10.27 5.92
CA CYS A 94 -13.23 10.53 4.50
C CYS A 94 -12.36 11.78 4.26
N LEU A 95 -12.58 12.86 5.02
CA LEU A 95 -11.75 14.07 4.93
C LEU A 95 -10.30 13.81 5.37
N VAL A 96 -10.11 13.05 6.46
CA VAL A 96 -8.79 12.65 6.94
C VAL A 96 -8.08 11.76 5.92
N ALA A 97 -8.79 10.80 5.32
CA ALA A 97 -8.24 9.96 4.26
C ALA A 97 -7.86 10.81 3.04
N GLU A 98 -8.73 11.72 2.59
CA GLU A 98 -8.43 12.65 1.50
C GLU A 98 -7.17 13.49 1.79
N TRP A 99 -6.99 13.92 3.04
CA TRP A 99 -5.80 14.65 3.49
C TRP A 99 -4.51 13.80 3.50
N LEU A 100 -4.58 12.57 3.99
CA LEU A 100 -3.46 11.64 4.04
C LEU A 100 -2.98 11.28 2.63
N LEU A 101 -3.91 11.09 1.71
CA LEU A 101 -3.66 10.72 0.33
C LEU A 101 -3.44 11.93 -0.60
N ARG A 102 -3.21 13.13 -0.06
CA ARG A 102 -3.12 14.38 -0.85
C ARG A 102 -2.09 14.38 -1.98
N TYR A 103 -1.05 13.55 -1.89
CA TYR A 103 0.03 13.42 -2.87
C TYR A 103 -0.20 12.31 -3.91
N ASP A 104 -1.15 11.40 -3.68
CA ASP A 104 -1.54 10.36 -4.63
C ASP A 104 -2.96 10.64 -5.11
N SER A 105 -3.07 11.35 -6.23
CA SER A 105 -4.36 11.76 -6.78
C SER A 105 -5.26 10.59 -7.18
N ASN A 106 -4.68 9.42 -7.51
CA ASN A 106 -5.45 8.25 -7.94
C ASN A 106 -6.09 7.59 -6.71
N ARG A 107 -5.31 7.37 -5.65
CA ARG A 107 -5.84 6.77 -4.42
C ARG A 107 -6.74 7.73 -3.62
N ALA A 108 -6.56 9.04 -3.74
CA ALA A 108 -7.42 10.03 -3.10
C ALA A 108 -8.82 10.15 -3.74
N GLU A 109 -9.05 9.59 -4.93
CA GLU A 109 -10.32 9.76 -5.62
C GLU A 109 -11.49 9.07 -4.92
N LEU A 110 -11.27 7.87 -4.41
CA LEU A 110 -12.29 7.09 -3.69
C LEU A 110 -12.78 7.82 -2.41
N PRO A 111 -11.90 8.19 -1.45
CA PRO A 111 -12.35 8.89 -0.24
C PRO A 111 -12.97 10.26 -0.56
N ARG A 112 -12.51 10.94 -1.61
CA ARG A 112 -13.11 12.20 -2.07
C ARG A 112 -14.55 12.00 -2.55
N ARG A 113 -14.80 11.01 -3.42
CA ARG A 113 -16.15 10.69 -3.93
C ARG A 113 -17.06 10.22 -2.80
N ALA A 114 -16.57 9.36 -1.91
CA ALA A 114 -17.32 8.91 -0.73
C ALA A 114 -17.68 10.08 0.19
N GLY A 115 -16.74 10.99 0.45
CA GLY A 115 -16.99 12.19 1.25
C GLY A 115 -17.94 13.19 0.59
N ILE A 116 -18.01 13.24 -0.74
CA ILE A 116 -19.03 14.03 -1.47
C ILE A 116 -20.41 13.36 -1.34
N ALA A 117 -20.49 12.04 -1.49
CA ALA A 117 -21.75 11.31 -1.36
C ALA A 117 -22.34 11.46 0.06
N MET A 118 -21.53 11.29 1.10
CA MET A 118 -21.94 11.53 2.49
C MET A 118 -22.36 12.99 2.74
N LEU A 119 -21.65 13.96 2.13
CA LEU A 119 -22.06 15.36 2.21
C LEU A 119 -23.45 15.57 1.58
N ALA A 120 -23.73 14.97 0.42
CA ALA A 120 -25.03 15.09 -0.24
C ALA A 120 -26.16 14.53 0.64
N VAL A 121 -25.93 13.39 1.28
CA VAL A 121 -26.87 12.80 2.25
C VAL A 121 -27.09 13.74 3.44
N SER A 122 -26.02 14.33 3.97
CA SER A 122 -26.09 15.29 5.09
C SER A 122 -26.91 16.53 4.73
N VAL A 123 -26.64 17.11 3.56
CA VAL A 123 -27.36 18.28 3.03
C VAL A 123 -28.85 17.99 2.89
N ALA A 124 -29.20 16.83 2.30
CA ALA A 124 -30.58 16.41 2.14
C ALA A 124 -31.29 16.24 3.50
N ALA A 125 -30.62 15.60 4.47
CA ALA A 125 -31.16 15.41 5.81
C ALA A 125 -31.39 16.73 6.56
N ILE A 126 -30.46 17.68 6.49
CA ILE A 126 -30.58 18.98 7.15
C ILE A 126 -31.71 19.81 6.53
N ILE A 127 -31.84 19.81 5.19
CA ILE A 127 -32.94 20.51 4.51
C ILE A 127 -34.28 19.88 4.89
N LEU A 128 -34.37 18.55 4.91
CA LEU A 128 -35.59 17.84 5.28
C LEU A 128 -36.00 18.11 6.74
N HIS A 129 -35.03 18.13 7.64
CA HIS A 129 -35.25 18.51 9.04
C HIS A 129 -35.79 19.94 9.16
N GLY A 130 -35.17 20.91 8.46
CA GLY A 130 -35.66 22.29 8.44
C GLY A 130 -37.05 22.43 7.83
N HIS A 131 -37.37 21.66 6.78
CA HIS A 131 -38.71 21.64 6.19
C HIS A 131 -39.76 21.13 7.19
N ARG A 132 -39.45 20.07 7.93
CA ARG A 132 -40.34 19.49 8.94
C ARG A 132 -40.63 20.45 10.08
N ASP A 133 -39.63 21.22 10.52
CA ASP A 133 -39.76 22.16 11.63
C ASP A 133 -40.28 23.55 11.20
N ASN A 134 -40.82 23.67 9.97
CA ASN A 134 -41.25 24.94 9.35
C ASN A 134 -40.16 26.02 9.31
N ALA A 135 -38.89 25.61 9.39
CA ALA A 135 -37.70 26.45 9.40
C ALA A 135 -36.81 26.14 8.18
N LEU A 136 -37.41 26.07 6.99
CA LEU A 136 -36.73 25.65 5.76
C LEU A 136 -35.50 26.52 5.43
N LEU A 137 -35.57 27.83 5.68
CA LEU A 137 -34.42 28.73 5.53
C LEU A 137 -33.25 28.32 6.43
N VAL A 138 -33.54 27.95 7.68
CA VAL A 138 -32.53 27.50 8.65
C VAL A 138 -31.91 26.17 8.19
N GLY A 139 -32.72 25.26 7.66
CA GLY A 139 -32.24 24.02 7.05
C GLY A 139 -31.30 24.25 5.86
N ILE A 140 -31.66 25.16 4.95
CA ILE A 140 -30.80 25.53 3.80
C ILE A 140 -29.48 26.15 4.29
N VAL A 141 -29.54 27.11 5.21
CA VAL A 141 -28.34 27.76 5.75
C VAL A 141 -27.44 26.74 6.44
N GLY A 142 -28.00 25.85 7.26
CA GLY A 142 -27.26 24.77 7.91
C GLY A 142 -26.58 23.83 6.90
N ALA A 143 -27.27 23.46 5.82
CA ALA A 143 -26.70 22.64 4.76
C ALA A 143 -25.54 23.34 4.03
N LEU A 144 -25.65 24.65 3.81
CA LEU A 144 -24.59 25.45 3.19
C LEU A 144 -23.32 25.50 4.06
N VAL A 145 -23.44 25.46 5.39
CA VAL A 145 -22.27 25.38 6.29
C VAL A 145 -21.47 24.11 6.03
N SER A 146 -22.11 22.96 5.84
CA SER A 146 -21.43 21.69 5.53
C SER A 146 -20.74 21.73 4.16
N VAL A 147 -21.37 22.35 3.16
CA VAL A 147 -20.77 22.55 1.83
C VAL A 147 -19.56 23.49 1.93
N ALA A 148 -19.69 24.60 2.66
CA ALA A 148 -18.61 25.55 2.87
C ALA A 148 -17.43 24.90 3.60
N ALA A 149 -17.68 24.11 4.64
CA ALA A 149 -16.65 23.37 5.37
C ALA A 149 -15.82 22.48 4.42
N LYS A 150 -16.49 21.69 3.56
CA LYS A 150 -15.80 20.87 2.56
C LYS A 150 -15.06 21.72 1.52
N GLY A 151 -15.65 22.85 1.11
CA GLY A 151 -15.02 23.80 0.20
C GLY A 151 -13.71 24.37 0.73
N VAL A 152 -13.67 24.78 2.01
CA VAL A 152 -12.45 25.27 2.68
C VAL A 152 -11.38 24.18 2.70
N TRP A 153 -11.75 22.93 2.99
CA TRP A 153 -10.81 21.80 2.90
C TRP A 153 -10.27 21.59 1.49
N ALA A 154 -11.12 21.65 0.47
CA ALA A 154 -10.71 21.50 -0.92
C ALA A 154 -9.70 22.58 -1.35
N ILE A 155 -9.94 23.85 -0.95
CA ILE A 155 -9.02 24.97 -1.20
C ILE A 155 -7.72 24.78 -0.42
N GLY A 156 -7.81 24.41 0.85
CA GLY A 156 -6.67 24.13 1.71
C GLY A 156 -5.79 22.99 1.17
N MET A 157 -6.39 21.95 0.59
CA MET A 157 -5.62 20.88 -0.05
C MET A 157 -5.02 21.33 -1.39
N HIS A 158 -5.74 22.12 -2.18
CA HIS A 158 -5.27 22.60 -3.48
C HIS A 158 -4.06 23.53 -3.34
N THR A 159 -4.07 24.44 -2.36
CA THR A 159 -2.97 25.39 -2.11
C THR A 159 -1.65 24.74 -1.69
N ILE A 160 -1.68 23.49 -1.22
CA ILE A 160 -0.50 22.74 -0.80
C ILE A 160 0.06 21.88 -1.93
N ARG A 161 -0.74 21.63 -2.99
CA ARG A 161 -0.28 20.88 -4.15
C ARG A 161 0.70 21.74 -4.94
N ILE A 162 1.98 21.43 -4.76
CA ILE A 162 3.02 21.87 -5.68
C ILE A 162 2.80 21.09 -6.98
N LYS A 163 2.62 21.77 -8.11
CA LYS A 163 2.66 21.13 -9.42
C LYS A 163 4.12 20.79 -9.70
N LEU A 164 4.47 19.50 -9.60
CA LEU A 164 5.77 19.01 -10.03
C LEU A 164 5.75 18.80 -11.55
N ASP A 165 6.88 19.02 -12.21
CA ASP A 165 7.10 18.56 -13.59
C ASP A 165 6.83 17.04 -13.65
N PRO A 166 6.14 16.53 -14.68
CA PRO A 166 5.90 15.09 -14.88
C PRO A 166 7.11 14.20 -14.62
N LYS A 167 8.33 14.66 -14.94
CA LYS A 167 9.57 13.93 -14.66
C LYS A 167 9.82 13.72 -13.15
N TYR A 168 9.67 14.77 -12.35
CA TYR A 168 9.88 14.70 -10.91
C TYR A 168 8.72 14.00 -10.20
N GLU A 169 7.50 14.09 -10.75
CA GLU A 169 6.36 13.33 -10.26
C GLU A 169 6.58 11.82 -10.42
N ALA A 170 7.08 11.38 -11.58
CA ALA A 170 7.43 9.97 -11.82
C ALA A 170 8.53 9.48 -10.87
N TYR A 171 9.56 10.29 -10.63
CA TYR A 171 10.63 9.97 -9.69
C TYR A 171 10.12 9.87 -8.24
N LEU A 172 9.30 10.82 -7.78
CA LEU A 172 8.73 10.79 -6.44
C LEU A 172 7.79 9.59 -6.24
N ARG A 173 6.99 9.24 -7.26
CA ARG A 173 6.15 8.04 -7.24
C ARG A 173 7.00 6.77 -7.11
N ALA A 174 8.11 6.67 -7.84
CA ALA A 174 9.03 5.53 -7.71
C ALA A 174 9.61 5.44 -6.29
N LEU A 175 10.02 6.57 -5.70
CA LEU A 175 10.55 6.61 -4.34
C LEU A 175 9.49 6.22 -3.29
N GLN A 176 8.26 6.71 -3.44
CA GLN A 176 7.14 6.34 -2.57
C GLN A 176 6.75 4.87 -2.70
N GLN A 177 6.79 4.31 -3.92
CA GLN A 177 6.55 2.90 -4.16
C GLN A 177 7.63 2.03 -3.51
N GLN A 178 8.89 2.43 -3.60
CA GLN A 178 9.99 1.71 -2.96
C GLN A 178 9.82 1.71 -1.43
N ALA A 179 9.62 2.87 -0.82
CA ALA A 179 9.40 2.99 0.62
C ALA A 179 8.14 2.23 1.08
N GLY A 180 7.06 2.29 0.30
CA GLY A 180 5.83 1.55 0.56
C GLY A 180 6.02 0.04 0.46
N THR A 181 6.86 -0.43 -0.47
CA THR A 181 7.20 -1.86 -0.62
C THR A 181 8.04 -2.33 0.57
N GLU A 182 9.06 -1.56 0.96
CA GLU A 182 9.90 -1.87 2.13
C GLU A 182 9.04 -1.96 3.41
N MET A 183 8.12 -1.02 3.60
CA MET A 183 7.19 -1.05 4.73
C MET A 183 6.21 -2.23 4.68
N ALA A 184 5.67 -2.55 3.50
CA ALA A 184 4.76 -3.68 3.32
C ALA A 184 5.46 -5.02 3.60
N LEU A 185 6.71 -5.18 3.15
CA LEU A 185 7.54 -6.34 3.44
C LEU A 185 7.83 -6.45 4.95
N ALA A 186 8.18 -5.35 5.61
CA ALA A 186 8.44 -5.34 7.04
C ALA A 186 7.19 -5.71 7.87
N LEU A 187 6.02 -5.20 7.49
CA LEU A 187 4.75 -5.55 8.14
C LEU A 187 4.35 -7.01 7.87
N GLY A 188 4.54 -7.49 6.64
CA GLY A 188 4.27 -8.87 6.27
C GLY A 188 5.15 -9.85 7.04
N GLU A 189 6.43 -9.53 7.23
CA GLU A 189 7.35 -10.34 8.01
C GLU A 189 6.96 -10.37 9.49
N ARG A 190 6.58 -9.23 10.07
CA ARG A 190 6.05 -9.16 11.44
C ARG A 190 4.81 -10.04 11.61
N ASP A 191 3.87 -9.95 10.68
CA ASP A 191 2.62 -10.69 10.77
C ASP A 191 2.85 -12.21 10.58
N ARG A 192 3.83 -12.60 9.76
CA ARG A 192 4.31 -13.99 9.64
C ARG A 192 4.85 -14.51 10.97
N LEU A 193 5.74 -13.76 11.62
CA LEU A 193 6.31 -14.14 12.92
C LEU A 193 5.22 -14.31 13.99
N LEU A 194 4.27 -13.38 14.07
CA LEU A 194 3.16 -13.48 15.01
C LEU A 194 2.26 -14.70 14.73
N ALA A 195 2.07 -15.06 13.46
CA ALA A 195 1.32 -16.26 13.09
C ALA A 195 2.07 -17.55 13.45
N GLU A 196 3.39 -17.58 13.27
CA GLU A 196 4.25 -18.70 13.67
C GLU A 196 4.23 -18.91 15.18
N GLU A 197 4.38 -17.84 15.97
CA GLU A 197 4.29 -17.88 17.44
C GLU A 197 2.94 -18.45 17.92
N ARG A 198 1.82 -17.98 17.32
CA ARG A 198 0.49 -18.50 17.62
C ARG A 198 0.37 -19.99 17.28
N THR A 199 0.94 -20.41 16.15
CA THR A 199 0.90 -21.80 15.71
C THR A 199 1.69 -22.71 16.64
N VAL A 200 2.88 -22.27 17.09
CA VAL A 200 3.69 -23.00 18.08
C VAL A 200 2.94 -23.11 19.41
N GLY A 201 2.32 -22.03 19.88
CA GLY A 201 1.50 -22.05 21.10
C GLY A 201 0.34 -23.04 21.03
N VAL A 202 -0.36 -23.11 19.90
CA VAL A 202 -1.43 -24.11 19.69
C VAL A 202 -0.87 -25.53 19.66
N ARG A 203 0.26 -25.78 19.00
CA ARG A 203 0.90 -27.11 18.97
C ARG A 203 1.32 -27.58 20.36
N LEU A 204 1.97 -26.72 21.13
CA LEU A 204 2.35 -27.02 22.52
C LEU A 204 1.12 -27.31 23.40
N ALA A 205 0.03 -26.55 23.24
CA ALA A 205 -1.22 -26.80 23.96
C ALA A 205 -1.88 -28.14 23.58
N LEU A 206 -1.77 -28.56 22.32
CA LEU A 206 -2.26 -29.86 21.86
C LEU A 206 -1.38 -31.02 22.38
N GLU A 207 -0.06 -30.85 22.38
CA GLU A 207 0.87 -31.83 22.95
C GLU A 207 0.67 -32.01 24.45
N ALA A 208 0.45 -30.92 25.20
CA ALA A 208 0.14 -30.98 26.63
C ALA A 208 -1.19 -31.70 26.93
N ARG A 209 -2.14 -31.71 25.98
CA ARG A 209 -3.41 -32.45 26.09
C ARG A 209 -3.31 -33.91 25.61
N ARG A 210 -2.18 -34.32 25.03
CA ARG A 210 -1.99 -35.70 24.57
C ARG A 210 -1.82 -36.61 25.79
N PRO A 211 -2.70 -37.61 26.00
CA PRO A 211 -2.52 -38.56 27.10
C PRO A 211 -1.22 -39.34 26.90
N ALA A 212 -0.46 -39.54 27.98
CA ALA A 212 0.75 -40.36 27.97
C ALA A 212 0.40 -41.75 27.43
N ALA A 213 1.16 -42.24 26.44
CA ALA A 213 0.95 -43.58 25.92
C ALA A 213 1.08 -44.60 27.07
N PRO A 214 0.13 -45.54 27.21
CA PRO A 214 0.26 -46.57 28.24
C PRO A 214 1.56 -47.36 27.99
N PRO A 215 2.28 -47.77 29.05
CA PRO A 215 3.52 -48.51 28.89
C PRO A 215 3.24 -49.80 28.12
N VAL A 216 4.03 -50.03 27.07
CA VAL A 216 4.01 -51.28 26.32
C VAL A 216 4.44 -52.39 27.27
N VAL A 217 3.47 -53.19 27.72
CA VAL A 217 3.73 -54.40 28.51
C VAL A 217 4.20 -55.47 27.52
N GLU A 218 5.47 -55.89 27.63
CA GLU A 218 6.00 -57.06 26.92
C GLU A 218 5.16 -58.31 27.26
N PRO A 219 4.74 -59.11 26.26
CA PRO A 219 3.95 -60.30 26.53
C PRO A 219 4.84 -61.39 27.14
N VAL A 220 4.69 -61.60 28.46
CA VAL A 220 5.23 -62.77 29.16
C VAL A 220 4.44 -64.02 28.73
N ASN A 221 5.12 -64.93 28.04
CA ASN A 221 4.65 -66.29 27.75
C ASN A 221 4.35 -67.05 29.05
N ARG A 222 3.09 -67.49 29.25
CA ARG A 222 2.76 -68.60 30.16
C ARG A 222 1.55 -69.40 29.61
N PRO A 223 1.58 -70.76 29.66
CA PRO A 223 0.75 -71.59 28.81
C PRO A 223 -0.64 -71.89 29.39
N ALA A 224 -1.47 -72.37 28.46
CA ALA A 224 -2.87 -72.79 28.51
C ALA A 224 -3.42 -73.38 29.82
N ASP A 225 -4.63 -72.93 30.18
CA ASP A 225 -5.67 -73.82 30.68
C ASP A 225 -7.03 -73.52 30.02
N ARG A 226 -7.74 -74.60 29.72
CA ARG A 226 -9.05 -74.78 29.04
C ARG A 226 -10.17 -74.43 30.06
N THR A 227 -11.44 -74.10 29.75
CA THR A 227 -12.36 -74.53 28.69
C THR A 227 -13.69 -73.73 28.80
N VAL A 228 -14.38 -73.55 27.65
CA VAL A 228 -15.86 -73.49 27.44
C VAL A 228 -16.62 -72.23 27.89
N ASP A 229 -17.11 -71.43 26.93
CA ASP A 229 -18.47 -71.62 26.38
C ASP A 229 -18.63 -70.86 25.05
N ARG A 230 -19.25 -71.49 24.05
CA ARG A 230 -19.48 -70.96 22.69
C ARG A 230 -20.95 -71.10 22.37
N PRO A 231 -21.60 -69.98 21.99
CA PRO A 231 -22.61 -70.01 20.92
C PRO A 231 -22.12 -69.25 19.69
N GLU A 232 -22.31 -69.85 18.53
CA GLU A 232 -21.98 -69.28 17.21
C GLU A 232 -22.85 -68.05 16.85
N PRO A 233 -22.30 -67.07 16.12
CA PRO A 233 -23.09 -66.00 15.51
C PRO A 233 -23.68 -66.43 14.17
N GLN A 234 -25.01 -66.34 14.03
CA GLN A 234 -25.65 -66.34 12.71
C GLN A 234 -25.63 -64.95 12.06
N PRO A 235 -25.62 -64.89 10.71
CA PRO A 235 -25.18 -63.75 9.93
C PRO A 235 -26.34 -62.88 9.45
N VAL A 236 -26.11 -61.56 9.33
CA VAL A 236 -26.93 -60.70 8.46
C VAL A 236 -25.99 -59.91 7.55
N GLN A 237 -26.40 -59.89 6.28
CA GLN A 237 -25.68 -59.52 5.07
C GLN A 237 -25.25 -58.06 4.93
N ALA A 238 -24.24 -57.92 4.06
CA ALA A 238 -23.80 -56.78 3.26
C ALA A 238 -24.97 -56.02 2.56
N ALA A 239 -24.83 -54.82 1.99
CA ALA A 239 -23.70 -54.20 1.32
C ALA A 239 -23.96 -52.69 1.19
N ASP A 240 -22.90 -51.88 1.03
CA ASP A 240 -22.74 -51.09 -0.20
C ASP A 240 -21.31 -50.56 -0.30
N GLN A 241 -20.67 -50.91 -1.43
CA GLN A 241 -19.37 -50.41 -1.86
C GLN A 241 -19.55 -49.16 -2.75
N PRO A 242 -18.52 -48.31 -2.85
CA PRO A 242 -18.54 -47.07 -3.63
C PRO A 242 -18.29 -47.33 -5.13
N VAL A 243 -18.89 -46.51 -5.99
CA VAL A 243 -18.62 -46.50 -7.44
C VAL A 243 -17.89 -45.20 -7.83
N ASP A 244 -16.80 -45.39 -8.57
CA ASP A 244 -15.94 -44.43 -9.26
C ASP A 244 -16.68 -43.39 -10.11
N GLN A 245 -16.16 -42.15 -10.11
CA GLN A 245 -15.94 -41.43 -11.36
C GLN A 245 -14.86 -40.35 -11.19
N ILE A 246 -13.70 -40.64 -11.80
CA ILE A 246 -12.56 -39.75 -11.98
C ILE A 246 -12.84 -38.88 -13.21
N GLU A 247 -12.88 -37.57 -13.05
CA GLU A 247 -12.95 -36.60 -14.14
C GLU A 247 -11.55 -36.05 -14.43
N THR A 248 -11.14 -36.23 -15.69
CA THR A 248 -9.81 -36.03 -16.26
C THR A 248 -9.46 -34.54 -16.40
N THR A 249 -8.35 -34.09 -15.81
CA THR A 249 -7.74 -32.79 -16.12
C THR A 249 -6.55 -33.01 -17.07
N PRO A 250 -6.43 -32.28 -18.21
CA PRO A 250 -5.28 -32.42 -19.10
C PRO A 250 -4.05 -31.63 -18.59
N GLU A 251 -2.92 -32.33 -18.49
CA GLU A 251 -1.56 -31.81 -18.30
C GLU A 251 -1.07 -31.02 -19.53
N PRO A 252 -0.35 -29.89 -19.37
CA PRO A 252 0.37 -29.28 -20.49
C PRO A 252 1.72 -29.97 -20.75
N VAL A 253 1.89 -30.35 -22.01
CA VAL A 253 3.04 -31.03 -22.64
C VAL A 253 4.37 -30.27 -22.44
N LEU A 254 5.36 -30.96 -21.89
CA LEU A 254 6.77 -30.54 -21.86
C LEU A 254 7.44 -30.89 -23.20
N ILE A 255 7.81 -29.89 -24.01
CA ILE A 255 8.67 -30.12 -25.18
C ILE A 255 10.13 -30.20 -24.71
N GLN A 256 10.70 -31.41 -24.69
CA GLN A 256 12.14 -31.63 -24.67
C GLN A 256 12.69 -31.57 -26.10
N ALA A 257 13.62 -30.65 -26.36
CA ALA A 257 14.55 -30.71 -27.47
C ALA A 257 15.98 -30.88 -26.92
N THR A 258 16.65 -31.87 -27.47
CA THR A 258 17.95 -32.48 -27.15
C THR A 258 19.15 -31.57 -27.40
N GLY A 259 20.22 -31.69 -26.59
CA GLY A 259 21.56 -31.21 -27.02
C GLY A 259 22.63 -30.80 -26.00
N ARG A 260 22.89 -31.60 -24.94
CA ARG A 260 24.23 -31.85 -24.32
C ARG A 260 25.29 -30.71 -24.30
N ALA A 261 25.49 -30.06 -23.15
CA ALA A 261 26.79 -29.84 -22.49
C ALA A 261 26.68 -29.02 -21.18
N VAL A 262 27.16 -29.62 -20.08
CA VAL A 262 27.51 -29.04 -18.77
C VAL A 262 26.38 -28.73 -17.78
N ASP A 263 26.20 -29.69 -16.88
CA ASP A 263 25.51 -29.62 -15.59
C ASP A 263 26.06 -28.51 -14.67
N ARG A 264 25.43 -27.33 -14.72
CA ARG A 264 25.36 -26.37 -13.61
C ARG A 264 24.22 -25.39 -13.91
N PRO A 265 23.29 -25.07 -12.99
CA PRO A 265 22.43 -23.90 -13.17
C PRO A 265 23.34 -22.66 -13.14
N VAL A 266 23.68 -22.16 -14.33
CA VAL A 266 24.52 -20.97 -14.50
C VAL A 266 23.81 -19.82 -13.82
N ARG A 267 24.43 -19.21 -12.81
CA ARG A 267 23.81 -18.14 -12.05
C ARG A 267 23.64 -16.92 -12.97
N PRO A 268 22.61 -16.09 -12.79
CA PRO A 268 22.40 -14.89 -13.59
C PRO A 268 23.62 -13.96 -13.62
N GLU A 269 24.41 -13.94 -12.54
CA GLU A 269 25.64 -13.16 -12.40
C GLU A 269 26.73 -13.64 -13.38
N ASP A 270 26.94 -14.95 -13.49
CA ASP A 270 27.91 -15.56 -14.41
C ASP A 270 27.58 -15.23 -15.88
N GLN A 271 26.29 -15.08 -16.20
CA GLN A 271 25.80 -14.76 -17.55
C GLN A 271 26.01 -13.29 -17.93
N VAL A 272 25.90 -12.38 -16.96
CA VAL A 272 26.21 -10.95 -17.17
C VAL A 272 27.71 -10.74 -17.30
N ASP A 273 28.51 -11.46 -16.52
CA ASP A 273 29.97 -11.34 -16.55
C ASP A 273 30.59 -11.88 -17.85
N GLU A 274 30.00 -12.94 -18.44
CA GLU A 274 30.41 -13.43 -19.75
C GLU A 274 30.07 -12.43 -20.88
N LEU A 275 28.90 -11.78 -20.84
CA LEU A 275 28.56 -10.71 -21.79
C LEU A 275 29.46 -9.48 -21.62
N PHE A 276 29.74 -9.09 -20.37
CA PHE A 276 30.65 -8.00 -20.05
C PHE A 276 32.07 -8.26 -20.58
N ARG A 277 32.58 -9.49 -20.41
CA ARG A 277 33.89 -9.90 -20.93
C ARG A 277 33.98 -9.75 -22.45
N ARG A 278 32.93 -10.13 -23.18
CA ARG A 278 32.88 -10.02 -24.65
C ARG A 278 32.74 -8.58 -25.14
N LEU A 279 31.91 -7.77 -24.48
CA LEU A 279 31.81 -6.32 -24.76
C LEU A 279 33.14 -5.60 -24.53
N ARG A 280 33.87 -5.96 -23.47
CA ARG A 280 35.21 -5.42 -23.19
C ARG A 280 36.24 -5.81 -24.26
N ASN A 281 36.08 -6.97 -24.88
CA ASN A 281 36.94 -7.43 -25.97
C ASN A 281 36.58 -6.81 -27.34
N GLY A 282 35.54 -5.96 -27.41
CA GLY A 282 35.16 -5.21 -28.62
C GLY A 282 34.07 -5.85 -29.48
N ASP A 283 33.48 -6.97 -29.04
CA ASP A 283 32.42 -7.65 -29.77
C ASP A 283 31.12 -6.82 -29.75
N HIS A 284 30.52 -6.60 -30.93
CA HIS A 284 29.20 -5.96 -31.05
C HIS A 284 28.11 -7.02 -30.95
N ILE A 285 27.52 -7.18 -29.76
CA ILE A 285 26.49 -8.19 -29.50
C ILE A 285 25.10 -7.60 -29.70
N THR A 286 24.36 -8.10 -30.69
CA THR A 286 22.95 -7.74 -30.91
C THR A 286 22.02 -8.52 -29.97
N LYS A 287 20.76 -8.08 -29.82
CA LYS A 287 19.76 -8.72 -28.94
C LYS A 287 19.59 -10.22 -29.23
N LYS A 288 19.50 -10.56 -30.53
CA LYS A 288 19.39 -11.94 -31.01
C LYS A 288 20.68 -12.72 -30.77
N GLY A 289 21.84 -12.07 -30.90
CA GLY A 289 23.14 -12.65 -30.57
C GLY A 289 23.27 -13.01 -29.08
N ALA A 290 22.82 -12.12 -28.19
CA ALA A 290 22.84 -12.38 -26.74
C ALA A 290 21.95 -13.57 -26.34
N ALA A 291 20.79 -13.73 -26.99
CA ALA A 291 19.89 -14.86 -26.76
C ALA A 291 20.53 -16.19 -27.16
N THR A 292 21.22 -16.23 -28.32
CA THR A 292 21.96 -17.41 -28.78
C THR A 292 23.13 -17.74 -27.86
N ILE A 293 23.89 -16.74 -27.40
CA ILE A 293 25.06 -16.94 -26.52
C ILE A 293 24.62 -17.48 -25.14
N LEU A 294 23.52 -16.97 -24.61
CA LEU A 294 23.06 -17.31 -23.26
C LEU A 294 22.10 -18.50 -23.22
N GLY A 295 21.55 -18.95 -24.35
CA GLY A 295 20.54 -20.01 -24.40
C GLY A 295 19.23 -19.62 -23.68
N VAL A 296 18.92 -18.33 -23.58
CA VAL A 296 17.73 -17.81 -22.88
C VAL A 296 16.83 -17.00 -23.82
N PRO A 297 15.53 -16.81 -23.48
CA PRO A 297 14.62 -16.00 -24.28
C PRO A 297 15.16 -14.58 -24.53
N GLU A 298 14.87 -14.01 -25.71
CA GLU A 298 15.41 -12.72 -26.15
C GLU A 298 15.14 -11.57 -25.18
N SER A 299 13.99 -11.59 -24.50
CA SER A 299 13.63 -10.59 -23.47
C SER A 299 14.57 -10.64 -22.26
N THR A 300 14.91 -11.83 -21.79
CA THR A 300 15.83 -12.06 -20.67
C THR A 300 17.27 -11.77 -21.06
N ALA A 301 17.67 -12.16 -22.28
CA ALA A 301 19.00 -11.87 -22.82
C ALA A 301 19.23 -10.36 -22.99
N TYR A 302 18.23 -9.63 -23.46
CA TYR A 302 18.32 -8.18 -23.63
C TYR A 302 18.49 -7.43 -22.31
N ARG A 303 17.77 -7.85 -21.26
CA ARG A 303 17.93 -7.26 -19.92
C ARG A 303 19.36 -7.45 -19.41
N ARG A 304 19.92 -8.65 -19.56
CA ARG A 304 21.29 -8.99 -19.12
C ARG A 304 22.38 -8.28 -19.94
N LEU A 305 22.16 -8.09 -21.24
CA LEU A 305 23.04 -7.29 -22.08
C LEU A 305 23.09 -5.83 -21.62
N LYS A 306 21.93 -5.24 -21.29
CA LYS A 306 21.87 -3.87 -20.78
C LYS A 306 22.57 -3.73 -19.42
N ASP A 307 22.46 -4.74 -18.55
CA ASP A 307 23.17 -4.76 -17.27
C ASP A 307 24.70 -4.87 -17.47
N ALA A 308 25.15 -5.64 -18.46
CA ALA A 308 26.57 -5.74 -18.84
C ALA A 308 27.12 -4.44 -19.45
N GLU A 309 26.35 -3.75 -20.31
CA GLU A 309 26.71 -2.42 -20.84
C GLU A 309 26.82 -1.37 -19.72
N SER A 310 25.88 -1.40 -18.77
CA SER A 310 25.91 -0.53 -17.59
C SER A 310 27.18 -0.75 -16.76
N LYS A 311 27.57 -2.02 -16.53
CA LYS A 311 28.85 -2.35 -15.89
C LYS A 311 30.04 -1.80 -16.69
N LEU A 312 30.03 -1.89 -18.03
CA LEU A 312 31.12 -1.35 -18.88
C LEU A 312 31.29 0.16 -18.72
N HIS A 313 30.20 0.90 -18.64
CA HIS A 313 30.22 2.35 -18.44
C HIS A 313 30.70 2.78 -17.05
N GLN A 314 30.57 1.93 -16.03
CA GLN A 314 31.07 2.23 -14.68
C GLN A 314 32.58 2.06 -14.52
N TYR A 315 33.22 1.25 -15.38
CA TYR A 315 34.66 0.95 -15.32
C TYR A 315 35.50 1.67 -16.38
N ARG A 316 34.91 2.64 -17.11
CA ARG A 316 35.57 3.45 -18.14
C ARG A 316 35.73 4.88 -17.66
#